data_AF-A0A436BPF7-F1
#
_entry.id   AF-A0A436BPF7-F1
#
_cell.length_a   1.000
_cell.length_b   1.000
_cell.length_c   1.000
_cell.angle_alpha   90.00
_cell.angle_beta   90.00
_cell.angle_gamma   90.00
#
_symmetry.space_group_name_H-M   'P 1'
#
loop_
_entity.id
_entity.type
_entity.pdbx_description
1 polymer ?
#
loop_
_entity_poly.entity_id
_entity_poly.type
_entity_poly.pdbx_seq_one_letter_code
_entity_poly.pdbx_strand_id
1 'polypeptide(L)'
;MKRDIAGIVLAGGQSRRMGGGDKSLLPLGDGCLLDQVVSRFAPQIESMALSANGDPARLLRFGLPVLADSVPGFAGPLAGILTG
;
A
#
# COMPACT_ATOMS: atom_id res chain seq x y z
N MET A 1 19.09 -10.16 7.66
CA MET A 1 19.19 -9.14 8.73
C MET A 1 18.22 -8.02 8.36
N LYS A 2 17.27 -7.68 9.23
CA LYS A 2 16.40 -6.51 9.00
C LYS A 2 17.23 -5.24 9.18
N ARG A 3 17.04 -4.27 8.30
CA ARG A 3 17.68 -2.95 8.40
C ARG A 3 16.76 -2.00 9.18
N ASP A 4 17.35 -1.05 9.92
CA ASP A 4 16.64 0.06 10.56
C ASP A 4 16.13 1.04 9.49
N ILE A 5 15.12 0.57 8.74
CA ILE A 5 14.49 1.22 7.61
C ILE A 5 12.99 0.92 7.74
N ALA A 6 12.17 1.97 7.75
CA ALA A 6 10.73 1.86 7.59
C ALA A 6 10.36 1.84 6.10
N GLY A 7 9.31 1.08 5.75
CA GLY A 7 8.78 1.04 4.39
C GLY A 7 7.31 1.43 4.34
N ILE A 8 6.92 2.13 3.27
CA ILE A 8 5.54 2.44 2.98
C ILE A 8 5.18 1.97 1.56
N VAL A 9 4.10 1.19 1.45
CA VAL A 9 3.55 0.80 0.15
C VAL A 9 2.45 1.79 -0.23
N LEU A 10 2.65 2.50 -1.33
CA LEU A 10 1.64 3.40 -1.90
C LEU A 10 0.57 2.57 -2.62
N ALA A 11 -0.47 2.19 -1.90
CA ALA A 11 -1.57 1.32 -2.34
C ALA A 11 -2.88 2.09 -2.62
N GLY A 12 -2.83 3.42 -2.58
CA GLY A 12 -3.94 4.32 -2.92
C GLY A 12 -3.99 4.72 -4.41
N GLY A 13 -4.81 5.73 -4.69
CA GLY A 13 -5.05 6.25 -6.03
C GLY A 13 -6.32 5.70 -6.67
N GLN A 14 -6.61 6.20 -7.87
CA GLN A 14 -7.93 6.00 -8.50
C GLN A 14 -7.97 4.92 -9.57
N SER A 15 -6.84 4.28 -9.89
CA SER A 15 -6.76 3.19 -10.87
C SER A 15 -7.43 3.50 -12.22
N ARG A 16 -7.47 4.78 -12.66
CA ARG A 16 -8.29 5.24 -13.80
C ARG A 16 -7.99 4.49 -15.11
N ARG A 17 -6.73 4.13 -15.35
CA ARG A 17 -6.29 3.37 -16.54
C ARG A 17 -6.60 1.87 -16.45
N MET A 18 -6.99 1.38 -15.28
CA MET A 18 -7.33 -0.02 -15.00
C MET A 18 -8.85 -0.20 -14.80
N GLY A 19 -9.67 0.78 -15.20
CA GLY A 19 -11.12 0.72 -15.03
C GLY A 19 -11.63 1.12 -13.64
N GLY A 20 -10.77 1.68 -12.78
CA GLY A 20 -11.11 2.01 -11.39
C GLY A 20 -10.82 0.88 -10.41
N GLY A 21 -11.36 0.97 -9.20
CA GLY A 21 -11.18 -0.03 -8.14
C GLY A 21 -9.75 -0.11 -7.58
N ASP A 22 -9.45 -1.24 -6.96
CA ASP A 22 -8.21 -1.44 -6.21
C ASP A 22 -7.13 -2.14 -7.00
N LYS A 23 -6.27 -1.33 -7.62
CA LYS A 23 -5.10 -1.83 -8.34
C LYS A 23 -4.25 -2.73 -7.44
N SER A 24 -4.05 -2.36 -6.18
CA SER A 24 -3.25 -3.14 -5.23
C SER A 24 -3.79 -4.56 -4.99
N LEU A 25 -5.09 -4.77 -5.20
CA LEU A 25 -5.76 -6.07 -5.03
C LEU A 25 -5.96 -6.84 -6.34
N LEU A 26 -5.45 -6.34 -7.47
CA LEU A 26 -5.54 -7.06 -8.74
C LEU A 26 -4.77 -8.39 -8.69
N PRO A 27 -5.32 -9.49 -9.24
CA PRO A 27 -4.66 -10.79 -9.25
C PRO A 27 -3.29 -10.77 -9.94
N LEU A 28 -2.31 -11.44 -9.35
CA LEU A 28 -0.98 -11.70 -9.92
C LEU A 28 -0.40 -12.99 -9.34
N GLY A 29 -0.33 -14.03 -10.18
CA GLY A 29 0.07 -15.38 -9.75
C GLY A 29 -0.96 -15.98 -8.79
N ASP A 30 -0.48 -16.60 -7.72
CA ASP A 30 -1.32 -17.23 -6.68
C ASP A 30 -1.93 -16.22 -5.69
N GLY A 31 -1.67 -14.92 -5.85
CA GLY A 31 -2.16 -13.86 -4.98
C GLY A 31 -2.52 -12.59 -5.75
N CYS A 32 -2.34 -11.43 -5.14
CA CYS A 32 -2.52 -10.11 -5.76
C CYS A 32 -1.22 -9.30 -5.82
N LEU A 33 -1.26 -8.15 -6.51
CA LEU A 33 -0.12 -7.24 -6.60
C LEU A 33 0.47 -6.88 -5.22
N LEU A 34 -0.37 -6.62 -4.23
CA LEU A 34 0.09 -6.24 -2.90
C LEU A 34 0.73 -7.42 -2.14
N ASP A 35 0.27 -8.66 -2.34
CA ASP A 35 0.90 -9.85 -1.74
C ASP A 35 2.36 -9.98 -2.22
N GLN A 36 2.60 -9.69 -3.50
CA GLN A 36 3.94 -9.73 -4.08
C GLN A 36 4.87 -8.65 -3.51
N VAL A 37 4.34 -7.45 -3.24
CA VAL A 37 5.14 -6.37 -2.65
C VAL A 37 5.46 -6.68 -1.20
N VAL A 38 4.46 -7.03 -0.39
CA VAL A 38 4.62 -7.30 1.04
C VAL A 38 5.58 -8.48 1.26
N SER A 39 5.39 -9.60 0.56
CA SER A 39 6.25 -10.78 0.72
C SER A 39 7.73 -10.51 0.36
N ARG A 40 7.99 -9.67 -0.63
CA ARG A 40 9.36 -9.32 -1.04
C ARG A 40 10.05 -8.39 -0.06
N PHE A 41 9.35 -7.40 0.49
CA PHE A 41 9.97 -6.37 1.33
C PHE A 41 9.93 -6.67 2.83
N ALA A 42 8.91 -7.37 3.34
CA ALA A 42 8.76 -7.69 4.75
C ALA A 42 10.00 -8.35 5.42
N PRO A 43 10.76 -9.26 4.76
CA PRO A 43 11.96 -9.83 5.38
C PRO A 43 13.17 -8.87 5.43
N GLN A 44 13.12 -7.73 4.73
CA GLN A 44 14.25 -6.82 4.54
C GLN A 44 14.21 -5.58 5.45
N ILE A 45 13.02 -5.15 5.85
CA ILE A 45 12.78 -3.91 6.59
C ILE A 45 12.25 -4.17 8.01
N GLU A 46 12.42 -3.18 8.87
CA GLU A 46 12.02 -3.30 10.29
C GLU A 46 10.51 -3.17 10.46
N SER A 47 9.93 -2.13 9.86
CA SER A 47 8.51 -1.82 9.92
C SER A 47 7.95 -1.51 8.52
N MET A 48 6.66 -1.79 8.31
CA MET A 48 5.97 -1.54 7.06
C MET A 48 4.56 -0.99 7.31
N ALA A 49 4.13 -0.04 6.48
CA ALA A 49 2.75 0.45 6.44
C ALA A 49 2.22 0.50 5.01
N LEU A 50 0.90 0.64 4.87
CA LEU A 50 0.18 0.82 3.61
C LEU A 50 -0.39 2.24 3.58
N SER A 51 -0.03 3.07 2.59
CA SER A 51 -0.76 4.31 2.30
C SER A 51 -1.92 3.96 1.36
N ALA A 52 -3.16 4.12 1.85
CA ALA A 52 -4.37 3.85 1.08
C ALA A 52 -5.54 4.69 1.57
N ASN A 53 -6.32 5.21 0.62
CA ASN A 53 -7.57 5.91 0.89
C ASN A 53 -8.77 4.96 0.69
N GLY A 54 -9.88 5.25 1.35
CA GLY A 54 -11.10 4.43 1.32
C GLY A 54 -11.22 3.53 2.55
N ASP A 55 -11.98 2.45 2.42
CA ASP A 55 -12.22 1.52 3.52
C ASP A 55 -10.96 0.68 3.83
N PRO A 56 -10.35 0.81 5.02
CA PRO A 56 -9.18 0.02 5.40
C PRO A 56 -9.50 -1.47 5.59
N ALA A 57 -10.77 -1.84 5.79
CA ALA A 57 -11.18 -3.23 6.03
C ALA A 57 -10.71 -4.19 4.92
N ARG A 58 -10.66 -3.70 3.68
CA ARG A 58 -10.22 -4.46 2.50
C ARG A 58 -8.74 -4.91 2.56
N LEU A 59 -7.93 -4.26 3.40
CA LEU A 59 -6.49 -4.52 3.56
C LEU A 59 -6.16 -5.21 4.88
N LEU A 60 -7.14 -5.52 5.73
CA LEU A 60 -6.90 -6.12 7.06
C LEU A 60 -6.11 -7.44 6.99
N ARG A 61 -6.29 -8.22 5.92
CA ARG A 61 -5.59 -9.50 5.75
C ARG A 61 -4.06 -9.39 5.69
N PHE A 62 -3.54 -8.19 5.40
CA PHE A 62 -2.09 -7.97 5.34
C PHE A 62 -1.47 -7.78 6.74
N GLY A 63 -2.28 -7.52 7.77
CA GLY A 63 -1.79 -7.30 9.14
C GLY A 63 -0.86 -6.08 9.27
N LEU A 64 -0.92 -5.14 8.32
CA LEU A 64 -0.10 -3.93 8.29
C LEU A 64 -0.95 -2.71 8.68
N PRO A 65 -0.35 -1.69 9.32
CA PRO A 65 -0.98 -0.39 9.50
C PRO A 65 -1.43 0.19 8.15
N VAL A 66 -2.66 0.71 8.09
CA VAL A 66 -3.20 1.41 6.92
C VAL A 66 -3.33 2.89 7.26
N LEU A 67 -2.60 3.73 6.55
CA LEU A 67 -2.56 5.17 6.71
C LEU A 67 -3.30 5.84 5.55
N ALA A 68 -4.26 6.70 5.88
CA ALA A 68 -4.94 7.52 4.87
C ALA A 68 -4.09 8.77 4.56
N ASP A 69 -4.14 9.24 3.31
CA ASP A 69 -3.36 10.42 2.91
C ASP A 69 -3.77 11.63 3.74
N SER A 70 -2.78 12.35 4.27
CA SER A 70 -2.99 13.61 5.02
C SER A 70 -3.46 14.77 4.14
N VAL A 71 -3.18 14.70 2.82
CA VAL A 71 -3.58 15.70 1.84
C VAL A 71 -4.81 15.21 1.07
N PRO A 72 -5.94 15.93 1.11
CA PRO A 72 -7.17 15.49 0.46
C PRO A 72 -7.08 15.58 -1.07
N GLY A 73 -8.04 14.93 -1.76
CA GLY A 73 -8.23 15.11 -3.19
C GLY A 73 -7.34 14.26 -4.11
N PHE A 74 -6.79 13.14 -3.62
CA PHE A 74 -5.90 12.26 -4.39
C PHE A 74 -4.71 13.03 -4.99
N ALA A 75 -4.00 13.78 -4.15
CA ALA A 75 -2.90 14.67 -4.52
C ALA A 75 -1.63 13.97 -5.09
N GLY A 76 -1.75 12.69 -5.43
CA GLY A 76 -0.72 11.90 -6.09
C GLY A 76 0.26 11.23 -5.13
N PRO A 77 1.31 10.56 -5.65
CA PRO A 77 2.20 9.73 -4.86
C PRO A 77 2.92 10.46 -3.71
N LEU A 78 3.21 11.76 -3.88
CA LEU A 78 3.88 12.55 -2.85
C LEU A 78 3.03 12.73 -1.58
N ALA A 79 1.70 12.72 -1.69
CA ALA A 79 0.82 12.76 -0.51
C ALA A 79 0.94 11.48 0.33
N GLY A 80 1.12 10.34 -0.33
CA GLY A 80 1.38 9.07 0.35
C GLY A 80 2.75 9.04 1.01
N ILE A 81 3.79 9.60 0.38
CA ILE A 81 5.13 9.75 1.01
C ILE A 81 5.07 10.70 2.21
N LEU A 82 4.33 11.80 2.13
CA LEU A 82 4.18 12.72 3.27
C LEU A 82 3.49 12.06 4.48
N THR A 83 2.66 11.04 4.21
CA THR A 83 1.85 10.37 5.24
C THR A 83 2.65 9.40 6.10
N GLY A 84 3.82 8.91 5.64
CA GLY A 84 4.65 8.01 6.44
C GLY A 84 6.13 8.04 6.09
#